data_AF-A0A0H4T7T5-F1
#
_entry.id   AF-A0A0H4T7T5-F1
#
_cell.length_a   1.000
_cell.length_b   1.000
_cell.length_c   1.000
_cell.angle_alpha   90.00
_cell.angle_beta   90.00
_cell.angle_gamma   90.00
#
_symmetry.space_group_name_H-M   'P 1'
#
loop_
_entity.id
_entity.type
_entity.pdbx_description
1 polymer ?
#
loop_
_entity_poly.entity_id
_entity_poly.type
_entity_poly.pdbx_seq_one_letter_code
_entity_poly.pdbx_strand_id
1 'polypeptide(L)'
;MAIGNGLRFLKNSKARKAEEAIVRSEGILAVLALSPADMRAAEQALGIARDLLAREHFTGARDAALRAEAIAVALDERYRGYEKAVRSLRERMERMKDLGLPRDAPEAALTQAEARVAAGIWEEGSLLPDYQGARKALEEAEADAQTLVERAEAASNAVFMGAVAIEELASIRGPPDPSLFSRGAVSSLEVGLEGAMRQLAERKFEQAVRIAADIEARANRLRAAFIAANDGLTAAAAILAELRGQGGYTGRLTSQLSIVRDVLFRGVIEPASEMARALLADAQALQRAYRDAREGLAEAEARYTRLVREGHLSSEVDLAVRDARRAMRDGEYVRALRHVEDATGHIERIASEREGLARSLQENWARATAPEEADAFLPDVEELLVRAEKEFQEGRYSESQEDLVVAKALLSPNHKGKPRRRGPDAGSGKS
;
A
#
# COMPACT_ATOMS: atom_id res chain seq x y z
N MET A 1 -97.37 15.96 38.69
CA MET A 1 -96.67 17.16 38.17
C MET A 1 -95.14 17.08 38.40
N ALA A 2 -94.45 16.09 37.83
CA ALA A 2 -92.98 15.99 37.96
C ALA A 2 -92.25 15.92 36.60
N ILE A 3 -92.99 15.62 35.52
CA ILE A 3 -92.42 15.37 34.19
C ILE A 3 -92.12 16.69 33.44
N GLY A 4 -92.89 17.75 33.69
CA GLY A 4 -92.72 19.07 33.05
C GLY A 4 -91.48 19.86 33.50
N ASN A 5 -91.06 19.71 34.77
CA ASN A 5 -89.87 20.40 35.28
C ASN A 5 -88.56 19.70 34.85
N GLY A 6 -88.57 18.37 34.71
CA GLY A 6 -87.43 17.60 34.21
C GLY A 6 -87.10 17.89 32.74
N LEU A 7 -88.12 17.97 31.87
CA LEU A 7 -87.94 18.32 30.45
C LEU A 7 -87.41 19.75 30.26
N ARG A 8 -87.86 20.71 31.07
CA ARG A 8 -87.43 22.12 31.00
C ARG A 8 -85.99 22.29 31.50
N PHE A 9 -85.59 21.57 32.54
CA PHE A 9 -84.20 21.52 33.03
C PHE A 9 -83.24 20.90 32.00
N LEU A 10 -83.65 19.81 31.34
CA LEU A 10 -82.87 19.18 30.27
C LEU A 10 -82.74 20.06 29.02
N LYS A 11 -83.81 20.77 28.63
CA LYS A 11 -83.78 21.74 27.51
C LYS A 11 -82.81 22.90 27.82
N ASN A 12 -82.91 23.49 29.01
CA ASN A 12 -82.03 24.57 29.45
C ASN A 12 -80.56 24.13 29.56
N SER A 13 -80.30 22.91 30.05
CA SER A 13 -78.94 22.37 30.11
C SER A 13 -78.33 22.12 28.72
N LYS A 14 -79.13 21.63 27.75
CA LYS A 14 -78.68 21.42 26.37
C LYS A 14 -78.41 22.75 25.65
N ALA A 15 -79.27 23.74 25.84
CA ALA A 15 -79.09 25.09 25.29
C ALA A 15 -77.79 25.73 25.79
N ARG A 16 -77.57 25.74 27.11
CA ARG A 16 -76.35 26.27 27.72
C ARG A 16 -75.08 25.58 27.21
N LYS A 17 -75.10 24.25 27.06
CA LYS A 17 -73.96 23.49 26.50
C LYS A 17 -73.68 23.81 25.03
N ALA A 18 -74.70 24.17 24.25
CA ALA A 18 -74.54 24.57 22.86
C ALA A 18 -73.99 26.00 22.77
N GLU A 19 -74.49 26.93 23.58
CA GLU A 19 -73.98 28.30 23.71
C GLU A 19 -72.52 28.32 24.16
N GLU A 20 -72.17 27.57 25.20
CA GLU A 20 -70.78 27.45 25.69
C GLU A 20 -69.83 26.88 24.62
N ALA A 21 -70.32 25.94 23.79
CA ALA A 21 -69.53 25.40 22.68
C ALA A 21 -69.32 26.45 21.59
N ILE A 22 -70.36 27.18 21.18
CA ILE A 22 -70.27 28.25 20.17
C ILE A 22 -69.30 29.35 20.62
N VAL A 23 -69.43 29.85 21.86
CA VAL A 23 -68.55 30.89 22.41
C VAL A 23 -67.10 30.42 22.47
N ARG A 24 -66.86 29.15 22.81
CA ARG A 24 -65.51 28.57 22.81
C ARG A 24 -64.93 28.52 21.39
N SER A 25 -65.70 28.00 20.44
CA SER A 25 -65.26 27.90 19.04
C SER A 25 -65.02 29.28 18.42
N GLU A 26 -65.82 30.28 18.78
CA GLU A 26 -65.61 31.69 18.42
C GLU A 26 -64.29 32.23 18.97
N GLY A 27 -64.00 31.98 20.25
CA GLY A 27 -62.74 32.39 20.87
C GLY A 27 -61.53 31.77 20.20
N ILE A 28 -61.60 30.48 19.86
CA ILE A 28 -60.52 29.76 19.16
C ILE A 28 -60.35 30.31 17.75
N LEU A 29 -61.43 30.48 16.99
CA LEU A 29 -61.38 31.05 15.65
C LEU A 29 -60.83 32.47 15.64
N ALA A 30 -61.17 33.31 16.62
CA ALA A 30 -60.63 34.66 16.74
C ALA A 30 -59.10 34.66 16.97
N VAL A 31 -58.59 33.72 17.76
CA VAL A 31 -57.15 33.56 17.97
C VAL A 31 -56.46 33.02 16.72
N LEU A 32 -57.04 32.00 16.09
CA LEU A 32 -56.45 31.36 14.91
C LEU A 32 -56.56 32.21 13.64
N ALA A 33 -57.54 33.12 13.54
CA ALA A 33 -57.65 34.08 12.45
C ALA A 33 -56.50 35.12 12.41
N LEU A 34 -55.66 35.18 13.45
CA LEU A 34 -54.40 35.92 13.40
C LEU A 34 -53.35 35.22 12.51
N SER A 35 -53.52 33.93 12.24
CA SER A 35 -52.73 33.15 11.29
C SER A 35 -53.19 33.44 9.85
N PRO A 36 -52.31 33.40 8.83
CA PRO A 36 -52.70 33.55 7.43
C PRO A 36 -53.46 32.35 6.84
N ALA A 37 -53.73 31.32 7.64
CA ALA A 37 -54.49 30.15 7.23
C ALA A 37 -55.92 30.53 6.80
N ASP A 38 -56.44 29.91 5.74
CA ASP A 38 -57.81 30.14 5.30
C ASP A 38 -58.80 29.39 6.22
N MET A 39 -59.51 30.16 7.06
CA MET A 39 -60.44 29.67 8.08
C MET A 39 -61.91 29.64 7.61
N ARG A 40 -62.21 29.97 6.35
CA ARG A 40 -63.60 30.16 5.87
C ARG A 40 -64.50 28.95 6.09
N ALA A 41 -63.97 27.73 5.96
CA ALA A 41 -64.75 26.53 6.19
C ALA A 41 -65.14 26.34 7.67
N ALA A 42 -64.25 26.69 8.60
CA ALA A 42 -64.55 26.68 10.02
C ALA A 42 -65.53 27.80 10.40
N GLU A 43 -65.41 28.98 9.80
CA GLU A 43 -66.37 30.08 9.94
C GLU A 43 -67.77 29.69 9.44
N GLN A 44 -67.85 28.98 8.30
CA GLN A 44 -69.11 28.46 7.76
C GLN A 44 -69.75 27.42 8.71
N ALA A 45 -68.96 26.48 9.23
CA ALA A 45 -69.44 25.49 10.22
C ALA A 45 -69.96 26.17 11.50
N LEU A 46 -69.29 27.24 11.95
CA LEU A 46 -69.74 28.03 13.10
C LEU A 46 -71.04 28.80 12.79
N GLY A 47 -71.19 29.33 11.56
CA GLY A 47 -72.45 29.92 11.08
C GLY A 47 -73.62 28.93 11.15
N ILE A 48 -73.42 27.70 10.68
CA ILE A 48 -74.41 26.62 10.78
C ILE A 48 -74.75 26.32 12.25
N ALA A 49 -73.77 26.33 13.15
CA ALA A 49 -74.00 26.14 14.59
C ALA A 49 -74.91 27.22 15.18
N ARG A 50 -74.69 28.50 14.83
CA ARG A 50 -75.53 29.63 15.24
C ARG A 50 -76.96 29.51 14.70
N ASP A 51 -77.11 29.14 13.43
CA ASP A 51 -78.43 28.94 12.81
C ASP A 51 -79.22 27.80 13.46
N LEU A 52 -78.55 26.68 13.79
CA LEU A 52 -79.17 25.56 14.49
C LEU A 52 -79.56 25.92 15.93
N LEU A 53 -78.77 26.76 16.62
CA LEU A 53 -79.10 27.28 17.94
C LEU A 53 -80.37 28.15 17.88
N ALA A 54 -80.46 29.04 16.89
CA ALA A 54 -81.62 29.91 16.67
C ALA A 54 -82.91 29.11 16.39
N ARG A 55 -82.80 27.93 15.80
CA ARG A 55 -83.92 26.99 15.55
C ARG A 55 -84.19 26.02 16.70
N GLU A 56 -83.58 26.23 17.87
CA GLU A 56 -83.66 25.37 19.06
C GLU A 56 -83.16 23.91 18.86
N HIS A 57 -82.37 23.64 17.81
CA HIS A 57 -81.74 22.34 17.56
C HIS A 57 -80.42 22.21 18.33
N PHE A 58 -80.50 22.21 19.67
CA PHE A 58 -79.34 22.35 20.56
C PHE A 58 -78.24 21.28 20.41
N THR A 59 -78.61 20.03 20.14
CA THR A 59 -77.61 18.96 19.91
C THR A 59 -76.85 19.20 18.62
N GLY A 60 -77.56 19.50 17.52
CA GLY A 60 -76.95 19.80 16.23
C GLY A 60 -76.09 21.07 16.26
N ALA A 61 -76.53 22.10 17.00
CA ALA A 61 -75.76 23.33 17.21
C ALA A 61 -74.43 23.05 17.92
N ARG A 62 -74.46 22.28 19.01
CA ARG A 62 -73.25 21.87 19.72
C ARG A 62 -72.30 21.06 18.83
N ASP A 63 -72.82 20.09 18.10
CA ASP A 63 -72.00 19.23 17.23
C ASP A 63 -71.41 20.02 16.04
N ALA A 64 -72.13 21.01 15.51
CA ALA A 64 -71.60 21.92 14.50
C ALA A 64 -70.51 22.85 15.06
N ALA A 65 -70.67 23.36 16.29
CA ALA A 65 -69.65 24.19 16.94
C ALA A 65 -68.35 23.41 17.21
N LEU A 66 -68.45 22.19 17.76
CA LEU A 66 -67.29 21.32 17.97
C LEU A 66 -66.59 20.95 16.65
N ARG A 67 -67.34 20.77 15.56
CA ARG A 67 -66.77 20.57 14.22
C ARG A 67 -66.03 21.81 13.72
N ALA A 68 -66.60 23.01 13.89
CA ALA A 68 -65.93 24.26 13.52
C ALA A 68 -64.58 24.42 14.24
N GLU A 69 -64.55 24.13 15.54
CA GLU A 69 -63.31 24.12 16.34
C GLU A 69 -62.30 23.10 15.80
N ALA A 70 -62.72 21.86 15.57
CA ALA A 70 -61.84 20.81 15.05
C ALA A 70 -61.26 21.16 13.68
N ILE A 71 -62.09 21.69 12.77
CA ILE A 71 -61.65 22.15 11.44
C ILE A 71 -60.64 23.29 11.57
N ALA A 72 -60.91 24.29 12.42
CA ALA A 72 -60.02 25.44 12.62
C ALA A 72 -58.63 25.02 13.12
N VAL A 73 -58.58 24.16 14.14
CA VAL A 73 -57.32 23.64 14.69
C VAL A 73 -56.56 22.82 13.65
N ALA A 74 -57.25 21.92 12.95
CA ALA A 74 -56.62 21.09 11.91
C ALA A 74 -56.08 21.95 10.74
N LEU A 75 -56.80 22.99 10.33
CA LEU A 75 -56.35 23.88 9.26
C LEU A 75 -55.12 24.70 9.67
N ASP A 76 -55.06 25.23 10.89
CA ASP A 76 -53.86 25.95 11.37
C ASP A 76 -52.64 25.02 11.43
N GLU A 77 -52.79 23.81 11.97
CA GLU A 77 -51.70 22.83 12.02
C GLU A 77 -51.22 22.43 10.61
N ARG A 78 -52.15 22.15 9.70
CA ARG A 78 -51.84 21.82 8.30
C ARG A 78 -51.15 22.99 7.60
N TYR A 79 -51.62 24.22 7.81
CA TYR A 79 -51.02 25.45 7.26
C TYR A 79 -49.59 25.65 7.75
N ARG A 80 -49.32 25.54 9.06
CA ARG A 80 -47.96 25.67 9.60
C ARG A 80 -47.01 24.62 9.02
N GLY A 81 -47.50 23.39 8.83
CA GLY A 81 -46.74 22.33 8.17
C GLY A 81 -46.38 22.68 6.72
N TYR A 82 -47.36 23.22 5.98
CA TYR A 82 -47.14 23.71 4.61
C TYR A 82 -46.15 24.88 4.56
N GLU A 83 -46.30 25.89 5.42
CA GLU A 83 -45.41 27.07 5.46
C GLU A 83 -43.95 26.66 5.78
N LYS A 84 -43.78 25.71 6.70
CA LYS A 84 -42.47 25.13 7.00
C LYS A 84 -41.85 24.46 5.77
N ALA A 85 -42.61 23.69 5.01
CA ALA A 85 -42.13 23.05 3.79
C ALA A 85 -41.76 24.08 2.70
N VAL A 86 -42.57 25.14 2.53
CA VAL A 86 -42.25 26.27 1.63
C VAL A 86 -40.91 26.90 2.01
N ARG A 87 -40.69 27.16 3.30
CA ARG A 87 -39.45 27.77 3.79
C ARG A 87 -38.25 26.86 3.54
N SER A 88 -38.36 25.57 3.88
CA SER A 88 -37.31 24.57 3.65
C SER A 88 -36.91 24.49 2.18
N LEU A 89 -37.89 24.45 1.27
CA LEU A 89 -37.64 24.42 -0.17
C LEU A 89 -36.96 25.70 -0.67
N ARG A 90 -37.36 26.88 -0.17
CA ARG A 90 -36.72 28.16 -0.53
C ARG A 90 -35.27 28.23 -0.05
N GLU A 91 -34.99 27.80 1.18
CA GLU A 91 -33.63 27.70 1.71
C GLU A 91 -32.78 26.76 0.83
N ARG A 92 -33.35 25.63 0.42
CA ARG A 92 -32.69 24.69 -0.51
C ARG A 92 -32.39 25.34 -1.86
N MET A 93 -33.34 26.09 -2.41
CA MET A 93 -33.17 26.79 -3.69
C MET A 93 -32.07 27.86 -3.65
N GLU A 94 -31.90 28.58 -2.54
CA GLU A 94 -30.76 29.50 -2.41
C GLU A 94 -29.43 28.72 -2.38
N ARG A 95 -29.36 27.59 -1.69
CA ARG A 95 -28.16 26.73 -1.74
C ARG A 95 -27.89 26.19 -3.14
N MET A 96 -28.93 25.82 -3.88
CA MET A 96 -28.80 25.41 -5.29
C MET A 96 -28.24 26.55 -6.16
N LYS A 97 -28.69 27.79 -5.93
CA LYS A 97 -28.19 28.97 -6.64
C LYS A 97 -26.72 29.23 -6.36
N ASP A 98 -26.29 29.12 -5.10
CA ASP A 98 -24.88 29.28 -4.71
C ASP A 98 -23.97 28.27 -5.42
N LEU A 99 -24.51 27.07 -5.71
CA LEU A 99 -23.84 25.99 -6.43
C LEU A 99 -24.06 26.04 -7.97
N GLY A 100 -24.79 27.03 -8.51
CA GLY A 100 -25.09 27.12 -9.94
C GLY A 100 -26.01 26.01 -10.48
N LEU A 101 -26.78 25.36 -9.60
CA LEU A 101 -27.73 24.29 -9.94
C LEU A 101 -29.05 24.87 -10.48
N PRO A 102 -29.76 24.13 -11.35
CA PRO A 102 -31.02 24.59 -11.92
C PRO A 102 -32.13 24.59 -10.86
N ARG A 103 -33.00 25.61 -10.88
CA ARG A 103 -34.07 25.78 -9.88
C ARG A 103 -35.47 25.68 -10.47
N ASP A 104 -35.59 25.38 -11.77
CA ASP A 104 -36.88 25.37 -12.47
C ASP A 104 -37.87 24.35 -11.85
N ALA A 105 -37.38 23.16 -11.48
CA ALA A 105 -38.19 22.12 -10.86
C ALA A 105 -38.73 22.52 -9.47
N PRO A 106 -37.92 22.98 -8.49
CA PRO A 106 -38.43 23.44 -7.20
C PRO A 106 -39.28 24.72 -7.32
N GLU A 107 -38.99 25.62 -8.28
CA GLU A 107 -39.84 26.80 -8.57
C GLU A 107 -41.23 26.37 -9.10
N ALA A 108 -41.28 25.37 -9.98
CA ALA A 108 -42.53 24.79 -10.45
C ALA A 108 -43.30 24.10 -9.32
N ALA A 109 -42.62 23.40 -8.41
CA ALA A 109 -43.25 22.76 -7.26
C ALA A 109 -43.90 23.77 -6.31
N LEU A 110 -43.26 24.93 -6.06
CA LEU A 110 -43.87 26.03 -5.30
C LEU A 110 -45.16 26.52 -5.96
N THR A 111 -45.10 26.77 -7.27
CA THR A 111 -46.26 27.25 -8.05
C THR A 111 -47.39 26.23 -8.05
N GLN A 112 -47.08 24.95 -8.22
CA GLN A 112 -48.05 23.87 -8.18
C GLN A 112 -48.67 23.70 -6.79
N ALA A 113 -47.88 23.83 -5.73
CA ALA A 113 -48.36 23.74 -4.37
C ALA A 113 -49.32 24.89 -4.04
N GLU A 114 -49.02 26.13 -4.46
CA GLU A 114 -49.92 27.28 -4.32
C GLU A 114 -51.24 27.06 -5.07
N ALA A 115 -51.18 26.60 -6.32
CA ALA A 115 -52.36 26.28 -7.11
C ALA A 115 -53.22 25.16 -6.47
N ARG A 116 -52.56 24.17 -5.85
CA ARG A 116 -53.23 23.06 -5.15
C ARG A 116 -53.94 23.51 -3.87
N VAL A 117 -53.29 24.36 -3.08
CA VAL A 117 -53.93 25.01 -1.92
C VAL A 117 -55.19 25.78 -2.36
N ALA A 118 -55.08 26.55 -3.44
CA ALA A 118 -56.20 27.34 -3.97
C ALA A 118 -57.35 26.50 -4.55
N ALA A 119 -57.04 25.35 -5.17
CA ALA A 119 -58.05 24.43 -5.70
C ALA A 119 -58.86 23.76 -4.57
N GLY A 120 -58.22 23.46 -3.45
CA GLY A 120 -58.82 22.84 -2.29
C GLY A 120 -59.23 21.36 -2.50
N ILE A 121 -59.70 20.75 -1.42
CA ILE A 121 -60.23 19.40 -1.35
C ILE A 121 -61.58 19.41 -0.64
N TRP A 122 -62.49 18.54 -1.07
CA TRP A 122 -63.76 18.36 -0.39
C TRP A 122 -63.59 17.36 0.76
N GLU A 123 -63.76 17.82 2.00
CA GLU A 123 -63.86 16.96 3.19
C GLU A 123 -65.18 17.27 3.92
N GLU A 124 -65.92 16.22 4.29
CA GLU A 124 -67.16 16.33 5.08
C GLU A 124 -68.20 17.36 4.57
N GLY A 125 -68.26 17.57 3.25
CA GLY A 125 -69.21 18.48 2.61
C GLY A 125 -68.79 19.96 2.57
N SER A 126 -67.56 20.29 2.98
CA SER A 126 -66.97 21.62 2.86
C SER A 126 -65.72 21.59 1.97
N LEU A 127 -65.48 22.67 1.21
CA LEU A 127 -64.25 22.84 0.45
C LEU A 127 -63.18 23.42 1.38
N LEU A 128 -62.14 22.65 1.65
CA LEU A 128 -60.99 23.02 2.49
C LEU A 128 -59.75 23.25 1.64
N PRO A 129 -58.83 24.15 2.01
CA PRO A 129 -57.52 24.25 1.35
C PRO A 129 -56.71 22.94 1.49
N ASP A 130 -56.09 22.48 0.40
CA ASP A 130 -55.27 21.25 0.40
C ASP A 130 -53.83 21.51 0.87
N TYR A 131 -53.68 22.00 2.10
CA TYR A 131 -52.35 22.24 2.69
C TYR A 131 -51.54 20.96 2.83
N GLN A 132 -52.18 19.81 3.09
CA GLN A 132 -51.50 18.54 3.30
C GLN A 132 -50.94 17.98 1.99
N GLY A 133 -51.72 17.98 0.91
CA GLY A 133 -51.27 17.56 -0.41
C GLY A 133 -50.20 18.50 -0.98
N ALA A 134 -50.36 19.81 -0.77
CA ALA A 134 -49.36 20.81 -1.15
C ALA A 134 -48.05 20.62 -0.37
N ARG A 135 -48.12 20.43 0.96
CA ARG A 135 -46.95 20.14 1.80
C ARG A 135 -46.19 18.91 1.31
N LYS A 136 -46.88 17.80 1.03
CA LYS A 136 -46.24 16.57 0.57
C LYS A 136 -45.47 16.77 -0.74
N ALA A 137 -46.06 17.49 -1.70
CA ALA A 137 -45.39 17.80 -2.96
C ALA A 137 -44.14 18.67 -2.76
N LEU A 138 -44.18 19.62 -1.81
CA LEU A 138 -43.02 20.44 -1.46
C LEU A 138 -41.92 19.65 -0.76
N GLU A 139 -42.27 18.73 0.15
CA GLU A 139 -41.32 17.85 0.84
C GLU A 139 -40.64 16.88 -0.16
N GLU A 140 -41.38 16.34 -1.13
CA GLU A 140 -40.81 15.53 -2.21
C GLU A 140 -39.83 16.34 -3.07
N ALA A 141 -40.22 17.55 -3.49
CA ALA A 141 -39.34 18.43 -4.25
C ALA A 141 -38.08 18.86 -3.46
N GLU A 142 -38.21 19.05 -2.14
CA GLU A 142 -37.09 19.38 -1.26
C GLU A 142 -36.11 18.22 -1.13
N ALA A 143 -36.61 16.99 -1.00
CA ALA A 143 -35.78 15.78 -0.95
C ALA A 143 -35.00 15.55 -2.25
N ASP A 144 -35.65 15.74 -3.41
CA ASP A 144 -34.99 15.65 -4.72
C ASP A 144 -33.92 16.73 -4.90
N ALA A 145 -34.25 17.98 -4.55
CA ALA A 145 -33.32 19.10 -4.56
C ALA A 145 -32.13 18.86 -3.61
N GLN A 146 -32.38 18.31 -2.43
CA GLN A 146 -31.33 17.97 -1.47
C GLN A 146 -30.38 16.91 -2.01
N THR A 147 -30.91 15.86 -2.64
CA THR A 147 -30.09 14.82 -3.28
C THR A 147 -29.17 15.41 -4.35
N LEU A 148 -29.65 16.37 -5.14
CA LEU A 148 -28.82 17.06 -6.14
C LEU A 148 -27.74 17.93 -5.51
N VAL A 149 -28.07 18.68 -4.44
CA VAL A 149 -27.10 19.49 -3.69
C VAL A 149 -25.99 18.61 -3.11
N GLU A 150 -26.34 17.51 -2.45
CA GLU A 150 -25.36 16.58 -1.87
C GLU A 150 -24.41 16.00 -2.93
N ARG A 151 -24.95 15.62 -4.09
CA ARG A 151 -24.14 15.11 -5.22
C ARG A 151 -23.19 16.18 -5.77
N ALA A 152 -23.66 17.41 -5.89
CA ALA A 152 -22.84 18.52 -6.38
C ALA A 152 -21.71 18.87 -5.40
N GLU A 153 -22.02 18.92 -4.10
CA GLU A 153 -21.04 19.16 -3.04
C GLU A 153 -19.98 18.06 -2.98
N ALA A 154 -20.41 16.79 -3.02
CA ALA A 154 -19.50 15.64 -3.05
C ALA A 154 -18.57 15.70 -4.27
N ALA A 155 -19.10 16.03 -5.45
CA ALA A 155 -18.29 16.18 -6.66
C ALA A 155 -17.32 17.36 -6.58
N SER A 156 -17.76 18.52 -6.08
CA SER A 156 -16.89 19.68 -5.88
C SER A 156 -15.76 19.36 -4.89
N ASN A 157 -16.07 18.69 -3.78
CA ASN A 157 -15.08 18.29 -2.79
C ASN A 157 -14.07 17.28 -3.38
N ALA A 158 -14.54 16.29 -4.15
CA ALA A 158 -13.64 15.33 -4.80
C ALA A 158 -12.68 16.02 -5.77
N VAL A 159 -13.18 16.94 -6.62
CA VAL A 159 -12.34 17.74 -7.53
C VAL A 159 -11.32 18.57 -6.75
N PHE A 160 -11.73 19.20 -5.64
CA PHE A 160 -10.82 19.94 -4.77
C PHE A 160 -9.72 19.03 -4.17
N MET A 161 -10.07 17.86 -3.65
CA MET A 161 -9.10 16.91 -3.11
C MET A 161 -8.12 16.41 -4.18
N GLY A 162 -8.59 16.16 -5.40
CA GLY A 162 -7.73 15.85 -6.54
C GLY A 162 -6.73 16.98 -6.85
N ALA A 163 -7.18 18.24 -6.80
CA ALA A 163 -6.31 19.41 -6.99
C ALA A 163 -5.27 19.55 -5.87
N VAL A 164 -5.67 19.36 -4.61
CA VAL A 164 -4.75 19.38 -3.46
C VAL A 164 -3.69 18.29 -3.59
N ALA A 165 -4.08 17.06 -3.97
CA ALA A 165 -3.13 15.97 -4.14
C ALA A 165 -2.11 16.23 -5.28
N ILE A 166 -2.55 16.88 -6.37
CA ILE A 166 -1.65 17.36 -7.43
C ILE A 166 -0.66 18.40 -6.89
N GLU A 167 -1.13 19.39 -6.16
CA GLU A 167 -0.29 20.45 -5.59
C GLU A 167 0.72 19.90 -4.59
N GLU A 168 0.31 18.95 -3.74
CA GLU A 168 1.20 18.25 -2.81
C GLU A 168 2.30 17.47 -3.54
N LEU A 169 1.98 16.84 -4.67
CA LEU A 169 2.95 16.17 -5.52
C LEU A 169 3.90 17.19 -6.16
N ALA A 170 3.40 18.30 -6.71
CA ALA A 170 4.23 19.35 -7.32
C ALA A 170 5.17 20.02 -6.30
N SER A 171 4.72 20.16 -5.06
CA SER A 171 5.44 20.82 -3.96
C SER A 171 6.40 19.90 -3.18
N ILE A 172 6.71 18.71 -3.71
CA ILE A 172 7.67 17.81 -3.08
C ILE A 172 9.06 18.47 -3.02
N ARG A 173 9.70 18.39 -1.85
CA ARG A 173 11.08 18.84 -1.63
C ARG A 173 12.06 17.82 -2.18
N GLY A 174 13.16 18.29 -2.76
CA GLY A 174 14.25 17.44 -3.26
C GLY A 174 14.68 17.76 -4.69
N PRO A 175 13.75 17.91 -5.66
CA PRO A 175 14.11 18.29 -7.02
C PRO A 175 14.84 19.64 -7.05
N PRO A 176 15.95 19.76 -7.79
CA PRO A 176 16.70 21.01 -7.91
C PRO A 176 15.97 22.08 -8.73
N ASP A 177 15.12 21.65 -9.68
CA ASP A 177 14.25 22.52 -10.47
C ASP A 177 12.77 22.10 -10.25
N PRO A 178 12.06 22.75 -9.32
CA PRO A 178 10.65 22.44 -9.04
C PRO A 178 9.74 22.61 -10.25
N SER A 179 10.02 23.57 -11.13
CA SER A 179 9.21 23.86 -12.31
C SER A 179 9.38 22.81 -13.41
N LEU A 180 10.58 22.27 -13.58
CA LEU A 180 10.81 21.13 -14.48
C LEU A 180 10.18 19.86 -13.92
N PHE A 181 10.33 19.60 -12.62
CA PHE A 181 9.72 18.45 -11.95
C PHE A 181 8.20 18.45 -12.09
N SER A 182 7.54 19.55 -11.73
CA SER A 182 6.09 19.71 -11.82
C SER A 182 5.57 19.42 -13.24
N ARG A 183 6.20 20.00 -14.27
CA ARG A 183 5.81 19.74 -15.68
C ARG A 183 5.89 18.26 -16.08
N GLY A 184 6.84 17.50 -15.53
CA GLY A 184 6.91 16.07 -15.80
C GLY A 184 5.92 15.24 -14.97
N ALA A 185 5.82 15.55 -13.67
CA ALA A 185 5.10 14.74 -12.70
C ALA A 185 3.59 14.96 -12.71
N VAL A 186 3.13 16.20 -12.92
CA VAL A 186 1.72 16.57 -12.69
C VAL A 186 0.93 16.90 -13.95
N SER A 187 1.55 17.26 -15.07
CA SER A 187 0.80 17.78 -16.24
C SER A 187 -0.26 16.82 -16.78
N SER A 188 -0.03 15.50 -16.72
CA SER A 188 -1.07 14.53 -17.11
C SER A 188 -2.26 14.49 -16.14
N LEU A 189 -2.03 14.75 -14.85
CA LEU A 189 -3.05 14.81 -13.81
C LEU A 189 -3.84 16.11 -13.90
N GLU A 190 -3.18 17.24 -14.20
CA GLU A 190 -3.82 18.53 -14.44
C GLU A 190 -4.80 18.46 -15.61
N VAL A 191 -4.40 17.85 -16.73
CA VAL A 191 -5.31 17.61 -17.87
C VAL A 191 -6.50 16.73 -17.47
N GLY A 192 -6.27 15.72 -16.64
CA GLY A 192 -7.34 14.90 -16.06
C GLY A 192 -8.29 15.71 -15.19
N LEU A 193 -7.75 16.60 -14.36
CA LEU A 193 -8.49 17.45 -13.43
C LEU A 193 -9.36 18.46 -14.19
N GLU A 194 -8.85 19.07 -15.25
CA GLU A 194 -9.64 19.88 -16.17
C GLU A 194 -10.81 19.08 -16.76
N GLY A 195 -10.58 17.80 -17.08
CA GLY A 195 -11.62 16.86 -17.47
C GLY A 195 -12.68 16.66 -16.40
N ALA A 196 -12.29 16.48 -15.13
CA ALA A 196 -13.21 16.34 -14.00
C ALA A 196 -14.01 17.64 -13.75
N MET A 197 -13.36 18.81 -13.83
CA MET A 197 -14.01 20.12 -13.73
C MET A 197 -15.03 20.33 -14.85
N ARG A 198 -14.74 19.87 -16.06
CA ARG A 198 -15.71 19.90 -17.18
C ARG A 198 -16.93 19.01 -16.89
N GLN A 199 -16.73 17.79 -16.37
CA GLN A 199 -17.85 16.93 -15.98
C GLN A 199 -18.68 17.56 -14.85
N LEU A 200 -18.04 18.24 -13.90
CA LEU A 200 -18.72 18.98 -12.83
C LEU A 200 -19.58 20.12 -13.39
N ALA A 201 -19.03 20.92 -14.31
CA ALA A 201 -19.76 22.00 -14.99
C ALA A 201 -20.94 21.49 -15.83
N GLU A 202 -20.79 20.32 -16.45
CA GLU A 202 -21.86 19.61 -17.18
C GLU A 202 -22.84 18.88 -16.25
N ARG A 203 -22.70 19.01 -14.92
CA ARG A 203 -23.56 18.38 -13.89
C ARG A 203 -23.53 16.85 -13.89
N LYS A 204 -22.48 16.25 -14.44
CA LYS A 204 -22.22 14.80 -14.41
C LYS A 204 -21.44 14.44 -13.14
N PHE A 205 -22.08 14.67 -11.99
CA PHE A 205 -21.44 14.60 -10.66
C PHE A 205 -20.75 13.27 -10.38
N GLU A 206 -21.39 12.14 -10.68
CA GLU A 206 -20.80 10.82 -10.45
C GLU A 206 -19.53 10.58 -11.28
N GLN A 207 -19.50 11.09 -12.51
CA GLN A 207 -18.31 10.96 -13.37
C GLN A 207 -17.19 11.87 -12.87
N ALA A 208 -17.53 13.11 -12.47
CA ALA A 208 -16.56 14.03 -11.86
C ALA A 208 -15.92 13.44 -10.60
N VAL A 209 -16.72 12.84 -9.70
CA VAL A 209 -16.23 12.14 -8.49
C VAL A 209 -15.26 11.02 -8.86
N ARG A 210 -15.63 10.14 -9.80
CA ARG A 210 -14.79 8.99 -10.19
C ARG A 210 -13.45 9.46 -10.76
N ILE A 211 -13.47 10.41 -11.69
CA ILE A 211 -12.25 10.94 -12.33
C ILE A 211 -11.37 11.62 -11.27
N ALA A 212 -11.95 12.45 -10.40
CA ALA A 212 -11.20 13.14 -9.36
C ALA A 212 -10.58 12.18 -8.33
N ALA A 213 -11.31 11.14 -7.93
CA ALA A 213 -10.79 10.10 -7.03
C ALA A 213 -9.63 9.31 -7.67
N ASP A 214 -9.72 8.98 -8.97
CA ASP A 214 -8.64 8.32 -9.70
C ASP A 214 -7.38 9.21 -9.78
N ILE A 215 -7.57 10.52 -9.98
CA ILE A 215 -6.49 11.53 -9.98
C ILE A 215 -5.84 11.61 -8.60
N GLU A 216 -6.63 11.76 -7.54
CA GLU A 216 -6.15 11.79 -6.15
C GLU A 216 -5.33 10.54 -5.83
N ALA A 217 -5.87 9.36 -6.12
CA ALA A 217 -5.20 8.08 -5.89
C ALA A 217 -3.92 7.95 -6.72
N ARG A 218 -3.87 8.50 -7.94
CA ARG A 218 -2.66 8.48 -8.77
C ARG A 218 -1.61 9.46 -8.28
N ALA A 219 -1.99 10.69 -7.92
CA ALA A 219 -1.09 11.70 -7.37
C ALA A 219 -0.42 11.20 -6.07
N ASN A 220 -1.21 10.61 -5.17
CA ASN A 220 -0.71 10.04 -3.92
C ASN A 220 0.25 8.86 -4.15
N ARG A 221 -0.06 7.98 -5.11
CA ARG A 221 0.84 6.88 -5.50
C ARG A 221 2.17 7.40 -6.06
N LEU A 222 2.11 8.39 -6.95
CA LEU A 222 3.30 9.03 -7.52
C LEU A 222 4.16 9.69 -6.45
N ARG A 223 3.54 10.40 -5.53
CA ARG A 223 4.23 11.02 -4.39
C ARG A 223 4.94 9.98 -3.52
N ALA A 224 4.26 8.89 -3.15
CA ALA A 224 4.87 7.81 -2.39
C ALA A 224 6.03 7.14 -3.16
N ALA A 225 5.85 6.91 -4.47
CA ALA A 225 6.87 6.32 -5.33
C ALA A 225 8.11 7.22 -5.47
N PHE A 226 7.93 8.53 -5.54
CA PHE A 226 9.04 9.50 -5.55
C PHE A 226 9.83 9.45 -4.25
N ILE A 227 9.15 9.51 -3.10
CA ILE A 227 9.80 9.49 -1.78
C ILE A 227 10.63 8.22 -1.62
N ALA A 228 10.01 7.05 -1.87
CA ALA A 228 10.69 5.77 -1.78
C ALA A 228 11.88 5.65 -2.75
N ALA A 229 11.73 6.15 -3.98
CA ALA A 229 12.82 6.15 -4.95
C ALA A 229 13.98 7.05 -4.51
N ASN A 230 13.69 8.25 -4.03
CA ASN A 230 14.71 9.18 -3.55
C ASN A 230 15.47 8.64 -2.33
N ASP A 231 14.77 8.00 -1.39
CA ASP A 231 15.37 7.34 -0.24
C ASP A 231 16.26 6.17 -0.68
N GLY A 232 15.78 5.35 -1.62
CA GLY A 232 16.54 4.26 -2.22
C GLY A 232 17.82 4.74 -2.92
N LEU A 233 17.74 5.84 -3.68
CA LEU A 233 18.91 6.46 -4.32
C LEU A 233 19.89 7.05 -3.29
N THR A 234 19.39 7.57 -2.17
CA THR A 234 20.23 8.06 -1.08
C THR A 234 20.95 6.92 -0.37
N ALA A 235 20.27 5.81 -0.10
CA ALA A 235 20.87 4.60 0.44
C ALA A 235 21.91 4.01 -0.52
N ALA A 236 21.60 3.92 -1.82
CA ALA A 236 22.55 3.47 -2.84
C ALA A 236 23.79 4.36 -2.88
N ALA A 237 23.61 5.70 -2.84
CA ALA A 237 24.73 6.64 -2.81
C ALA A 237 25.64 6.43 -1.58
N ALA A 238 25.05 6.17 -0.41
CA ALA A 238 25.79 5.89 0.81
C ALA A 238 26.64 4.60 0.70
N ILE A 239 26.05 3.52 0.18
CA ILE A 239 26.76 2.25 -0.07
C ILE A 239 27.94 2.46 -1.02
N LEU A 240 27.72 3.17 -2.13
CA LEU A 240 28.78 3.46 -3.10
C LEU A 240 29.86 4.40 -2.54
N ALA A 241 29.50 5.31 -1.63
CA ALA A 241 30.47 6.15 -0.94
C ALA A 241 31.33 5.35 0.05
N GLU A 242 30.73 4.44 0.81
CA GLU A 242 31.43 3.52 1.70
C GLU A 242 32.42 2.64 0.94
N LEU A 243 31.97 2.04 -0.17
CA LEU A 243 32.84 1.22 -1.03
C LEU A 243 34.04 2.00 -1.56
N ARG A 244 33.84 3.24 -2.01
CA ARG A 244 34.95 4.11 -2.43
C ARG A 244 35.90 4.43 -1.28
N GLY A 245 35.38 4.67 -0.08
CA GLY A 245 36.18 4.88 1.14
C GLY A 245 37.05 3.67 1.48
N GLN A 246 36.62 2.46 1.10
CA GLN A 246 37.36 1.21 1.26
C GLN A 246 38.30 0.91 0.06
N GLY A 247 38.35 1.77 -0.95
CA GLY A 247 39.16 1.60 -2.16
C GLY A 247 38.51 0.77 -3.26
N GLY A 248 37.19 0.53 -3.18
CA GLY A 248 36.42 -0.13 -4.22
C GLY A 248 36.09 0.79 -5.41
N TYR A 249 36.02 0.21 -6.60
CA TYR A 249 35.59 0.83 -7.84
C TYR A 249 34.06 0.84 -7.96
N THR A 250 33.48 2.03 -8.06
CA THR A 250 32.01 2.22 -8.15
C THR A 250 31.58 3.04 -9.37
N GLY A 251 32.48 3.29 -10.33
CA GLY A 251 32.29 4.29 -11.39
C GLY A 251 31.01 4.09 -12.19
N ARG A 252 30.73 2.85 -12.63
CA ARG A 252 29.53 2.52 -13.42
C ARG A 252 28.23 2.85 -12.68
N LEU A 253 28.07 2.34 -11.46
CA LEU A 253 26.87 2.55 -10.64
C LEU A 253 26.73 4.02 -10.23
N THR A 254 27.83 4.75 -10.06
CA THR A 254 27.82 6.18 -9.74
C THR A 254 27.26 7.00 -10.91
N SER A 255 27.66 6.69 -12.15
CA SER A 255 27.08 7.32 -13.35
C SER A 255 25.60 6.98 -13.50
N GLN A 256 25.21 5.72 -13.29
CA GLN A 256 23.80 5.30 -13.31
C GLN A 256 22.98 6.03 -12.24
N LEU A 257 23.52 6.20 -11.03
CA LEU A 257 22.88 6.95 -9.95
C LEU A 257 22.58 8.40 -10.34
N SER A 258 23.53 9.07 -11.01
CA SER A 258 23.32 10.43 -11.51
C SER A 258 22.20 10.49 -12.55
N ILE A 259 22.15 9.51 -13.47
CA ILE A 259 21.12 9.43 -14.51
C ILE A 259 19.74 9.20 -13.88
N VAL A 260 19.61 8.23 -12.98
CA VAL A 260 18.32 7.92 -12.34
C VAL A 260 17.81 9.10 -11.52
N ARG A 261 18.71 9.81 -10.81
CA ARG A 261 18.34 11.04 -10.10
C ARG A 261 17.84 12.13 -11.05
N ASP A 262 18.52 12.36 -12.18
CA ASP A 262 18.10 13.35 -13.16
C ASP A 262 16.71 13.00 -13.76
N VAL A 263 16.47 11.73 -14.11
CA VAL A 263 15.16 11.28 -14.60
C VAL A 263 14.06 11.46 -13.54
N LEU A 264 14.34 11.09 -12.28
CA LEU A 264 13.41 11.26 -11.17
C LEU A 264 13.06 12.75 -10.95
N PHE A 265 14.06 13.62 -10.97
CA PHE A 265 13.90 15.05 -10.75
C PHE A 265 13.30 15.81 -11.93
N ARG A 266 13.26 15.21 -13.13
CA ARG A 266 12.45 15.70 -14.25
C ARG A 266 10.97 15.33 -14.14
N GLY A 267 10.57 14.60 -13.10
CA GLY A 267 9.18 14.20 -12.87
C GLY A 267 8.76 12.90 -13.56
N VAL A 268 9.69 12.14 -14.14
CA VAL A 268 9.40 10.82 -14.75
C VAL A 268 9.48 9.75 -13.65
N ILE A 269 8.49 9.76 -12.77
CA ILE A 269 8.54 9.04 -11.48
C ILE A 269 8.46 7.53 -11.67
N GLU A 270 7.46 6.99 -12.36
CA GLU A 270 7.26 5.53 -12.39
C GLU A 270 8.48 4.76 -12.95
N PRO A 271 9.07 5.14 -14.10
CA PRO A 271 10.29 4.50 -14.59
C PRO A 271 11.48 4.71 -13.65
N ALA A 272 11.64 5.92 -13.10
CA ALA A 272 12.74 6.21 -12.20
C ALA A 272 12.65 5.40 -10.90
N SER A 273 11.46 5.14 -10.38
CA SER A 273 11.26 4.31 -9.18
C SER A 273 11.68 2.86 -9.38
N GLU A 274 11.42 2.27 -10.56
CA GLU A 274 11.92 0.94 -10.91
C GLU A 274 13.45 0.93 -11.02
N MET A 275 14.01 1.92 -11.73
CA MET A 275 15.46 2.05 -11.89
C MET A 275 16.17 2.27 -10.55
N ALA A 276 15.59 3.05 -9.64
CA ALA A 276 16.12 3.31 -8.31
C ALA A 276 16.16 2.02 -7.46
N ARG A 277 15.11 1.20 -7.51
CA ARG A 277 15.08 -0.10 -6.83
C ARG A 277 16.13 -1.06 -7.38
N ALA A 278 16.25 -1.16 -8.70
CA ALA A 278 17.28 -1.98 -9.34
C ALA A 278 18.69 -1.51 -8.97
N LEU A 279 18.94 -0.20 -8.99
CA LEU A 279 20.23 0.37 -8.64
C LEU A 279 20.61 0.14 -7.16
N LEU A 280 19.65 0.22 -6.25
CA LEU A 280 19.88 -0.09 -4.84
C LEU A 280 20.27 -1.57 -4.66
N ALA A 281 19.55 -2.48 -5.32
CA ALA A 281 19.88 -3.90 -5.30
C ALA A 281 21.27 -4.17 -5.89
N ASP A 282 21.62 -3.54 -7.01
CA ASP A 282 22.94 -3.64 -7.63
C ASP A 282 24.05 -3.11 -6.72
N ALA A 283 23.82 -1.98 -6.03
CA ALA A 283 24.78 -1.43 -5.08
C ALA A 283 25.00 -2.36 -3.89
N GLN A 284 23.94 -2.95 -3.35
CA GLN A 284 24.02 -3.95 -2.27
C GLN A 284 24.74 -5.22 -2.71
N ALA A 285 24.44 -5.73 -3.91
CA ALA A 285 25.11 -6.89 -4.48
C ALA A 285 26.61 -6.63 -4.70
N LEU A 286 26.96 -5.45 -5.22
CA LEU A 286 28.35 -5.02 -5.38
C LEU A 286 29.06 -4.94 -4.03
N GLN A 287 28.40 -4.40 -3.00
CA GLN A 287 28.98 -4.29 -1.66
C GLN A 287 29.28 -5.66 -1.04
N ARG A 288 28.34 -6.60 -1.18
CA ARG A 288 28.53 -7.98 -0.72
C ARG A 288 29.69 -8.64 -1.47
N ALA A 289 29.67 -8.60 -2.80
CA ALA A 289 30.73 -9.19 -3.61
C ALA A 289 32.12 -8.61 -3.28
N TYR A 290 32.23 -7.30 -3.05
CA TYR A 290 33.47 -6.67 -2.61
C TYR A 290 33.92 -7.17 -1.24
N ARG A 291 33.01 -7.25 -0.27
CA ARG A 291 33.31 -7.73 1.09
C ARG A 291 33.78 -9.19 1.04
N ASP A 292 33.02 -10.06 0.39
CA ASP A 292 33.31 -11.49 0.31
C ASP A 292 34.64 -11.74 -0.41
N ALA A 293 34.90 -11.04 -1.53
CA ALA A 293 36.16 -11.16 -2.25
C ALA A 293 37.35 -10.60 -1.44
N ARG A 294 37.17 -9.52 -0.68
CA ARG A 294 38.21 -8.95 0.18
C ARG A 294 38.54 -9.85 1.35
N GLU A 295 37.53 -10.37 2.05
CA GLU A 295 37.69 -11.27 3.19
C GLU A 295 38.29 -12.60 2.74
N GLY A 296 37.75 -13.20 1.67
CA GLY A 296 38.27 -14.44 1.12
C GLY A 296 39.70 -14.31 0.60
N LEU A 297 40.06 -13.19 -0.05
CA LEU A 297 41.44 -12.95 -0.47
C LEU A 297 42.38 -12.84 0.73
N ALA A 298 41.99 -12.11 1.78
CA ALA A 298 42.80 -11.98 2.99
C ALA A 298 43.00 -13.33 3.70
N GLU A 299 41.95 -14.17 3.73
CA GLU A 299 42.03 -15.51 4.29
C GLU A 299 42.93 -16.44 3.45
N ALA A 300 42.73 -16.48 2.13
CA ALA A 300 43.55 -17.27 1.22
C ALA A 300 45.03 -16.87 1.31
N GLU A 301 45.34 -15.57 1.37
CA GLU A 301 46.69 -15.06 1.56
C GLU A 301 47.30 -15.48 2.92
N ALA A 302 46.52 -15.45 4.00
CA ALA A 302 46.97 -15.87 5.32
C ALA A 302 47.27 -17.38 5.35
N ARG A 303 46.37 -18.20 4.78
CA ARG A 303 46.56 -19.66 4.65
C ARG A 303 47.77 -19.98 3.78
N TYR A 304 47.92 -19.32 2.64
CA TYR A 304 49.07 -19.53 1.76
C TYR A 304 50.39 -19.08 2.41
N THR A 305 50.41 -17.95 3.11
CA THR A 305 51.60 -17.50 3.87
C THR A 305 52.04 -18.53 4.91
N ARG A 306 51.09 -19.22 5.55
CA ARG A 306 51.39 -20.32 6.47
C ARG A 306 52.05 -21.49 5.74
N LEU A 307 51.50 -21.91 4.61
CA LEU A 307 52.09 -22.96 3.76
C LEU A 307 53.49 -22.58 3.28
N VAL A 308 53.72 -21.32 2.89
CA VAL A 308 55.03 -20.81 2.48
C VAL A 308 56.05 -20.86 3.63
N ARG A 309 55.65 -20.50 4.86
CA ARG A 309 56.53 -20.67 6.04
C ARG A 309 56.87 -22.12 6.34
N GLU A 310 55.98 -23.03 5.96
CA GLU A 310 56.16 -24.48 6.05
C GLU A 310 56.92 -25.05 4.85
N GLY A 311 57.41 -24.22 3.92
CA GLY A 311 58.28 -24.60 2.80
C GLY A 311 57.58 -24.80 1.45
N HIS A 312 56.26 -24.57 1.36
CA HIS A 312 55.50 -24.79 0.13
C HIS A 312 55.41 -23.55 -0.75
N LEU A 313 55.80 -23.68 -2.02
CA LEU A 313 55.59 -22.65 -3.03
C LEU A 313 54.75 -23.23 -4.17
N SER A 314 53.63 -22.59 -4.49
CA SER A 314 52.76 -22.99 -5.60
C SER A 314 52.53 -21.83 -6.55
N SER A 315 53.05 -21.98 -7.76
CA SER A 315 52.85 -21.01 -8.83
C SER A 315 51.38 -20.84 -9.21
N GLU A 316 50.56 -21.89 -9.02
CA GLU A 316 49.12 -21.86 -9.28
C GLU A 316 48.39 -20.95 -8.27
N VAL A 317 48.73 -21.08 -6.98
CA VAL A 317 48.18 -20.22 -5.92
C VAL A 317 48.65 -18.77 -6.11
N ASP A 318 49.93 -18.56 -6.42
CA ASP A 318 50.46 -17.22 -6.69
C ASP A 318 49.79 -16.53 -7.88
N LEU A 319 49.53 -17.28 -8.96
CA LEU A 319 48.80 -16.78 -10.12
C LEU A 319 47.35 -16.42 -9.75
N ALA A 320 46.64 -17.33 -9.08
CA ALA A 320 45.24 -17.10 -8.69
C ALA A 320 45.07 -15.92 -7.72
N VAL A 321 45.95 -15.78 -6.72
CA VAL A 321 45.97 -14.63 -5.80
C VAL A 321 46.28 -13.33 -6.55
N ARG A 322 47.22 -13.37 -7.50
CA ARG A 322 47.54 -12.21 -8.34
C ARG A 322 46.36 -11.78 -9.21
N ASP A 323 45.68 -12.73 -9.84
CA ASP A 323 44.52 -12.46 -10.71
C ASP A 323 43.31 -12.00 -9.89
N ALA A 324 43.10 -12.55 -8.68
CA ALA A 324 42.13 -12.05 -7.72
C ALA A 324 42.40 -10.58 -7.33
N ARG A 325 43.64 -10.23 -6.99
CA ARG A 325 44.04 -8.84 -6.69
C ARG A 325 43.83 -7.91 -7.87
N ARG A 326 44.11 -8.37 -9.09
CA ARG A 326 43.89 -7.61 -10.31
C ARG A 326 42.41 -7.35 -10.53
N ALA A 327 41.58 -8.39 -10.47
CA ALA A 327 40.13 -8.28 -10.61
C ALA A 327 39.52 -7.37 -9.51
N MET A 328 40.05 -7.39 -8.28
CA MET A 328 39.65 -6.46 -7.21
C MET A 328 39.94 -4.99 -7.58
N ARG A 329 41.09 -4.70 -8.20
CA ARG A 329 41.44 -3.33 -8.64
C ARG A 329 40.59 -2.88 -9.82
N ASP A 330 40.28 -3.79 -10.73
CA ASP A 330 39.49 -3.53 -11.93
C ASP A 330 37.98 -3.43 -11.61
N GLY A 331 37.57 -3.71 -10.36
CA GLY A 331 36.18 -3.63 -9.91
C GLY A 331 35.32 -4.84 -10.29
N GLU A 332 35.94 -5.93 -10.74
CA GLU A 332 35.29 -7.16 -11.17
C GLU A 332 35.17 -8.15 -9.99
N TYR A 333 34.48 -7.76 -8.92
CA TYR A 333 34.47 -8.50 -7.64
C TYR A 333 33.96 -9.94 -7.74
N VAL A 334 32.99 -10.21 -8.61
CA VAL A 334 32.51 -11.58 -8.85
C VAL A 334 33.60 -12.45 -9.49
N ARG A 335 34.43 -11.88 -10.38
CA ARG A 335 35.59 -12.60 -10.93
C ARG A 335 36.71 -12.73 -9.91
N ALA A 336 36.93 -11.70 -9.09
CA ALA A 336 37.87 -11.80 -7.98
C ALA A 336 37.52 -12.94 -7.03
N LEU A 337 36.24 -13.09 -6.68
CA LEU A 337 35.77 -14.18 -5.81
C LEU A 337 36.05 -15.56 -6.42
N ARG A 338 35.84 -15.74 -7.73
CA ARG A 338 36.19 -16.99 -8.42
C ARG A 338 37.68 -17.31 -8.31
N HIS A 339 38.55 -16.33 -8.52
CA HIS A 339 39.99 -16.52 -8.37
C HIS A 339 40.41 -16.81 -6.92
N VAL A 340 39.67 -16.28 -5.94
CA VAL A 340 39.85 -16.64 -4.52
C VAL A 340 39.42 -18.09 -4.25
N GLU A 341 38.30 -18.53 -4.83
CA GLU A 341 37.84 -19.92 -4.75
C GLU A 341 38.86 -20.87 -5.39
N ASP A 342 39.38 -20.54 -6.57
CA ASP A 342 40.45 -21.30 -7.25
C ASP A 342 41.69 -21.40 -6.34
N ALA A 343 42.18 -20.26 -5.82
CA ALA A 343 43.32 -20.23 -4.91
C ALA A 343 43.10 -21.09 -3.67
N THR A 344 41.90 -21.02 -3.08
CA THR A 344 41.53 -21.82 -1.90
C THR A 344 41.50 -23.31 -2.23
N GLY A 345 40.95 -23.70 -3.38
CA GLY A 345 40.95 -25.08 -3.84
C GLY A 345 42.36 -25.65 -4.04
N HIS A 346 43.28 -24.86 -4.62
CA HIS A 346 44.69 -25.25 -4.74
C HIS A 346 45.36 -25.39 -3.35
N ILE A 347 45.12 -24.45 -2.43
CA ILE A 347 45.62 -24.50 -1.05
C ILE A 347 45.14 -25.76 -0.33
N GLU A 348 43.85 -26.10 -0.44
CA GLU A 348 43.26 -27.28 0.18
C GLU A 348 43.81 -28.58 -0.43
N ARG A 349 44.02 -28.61 -1.76
CA ARG A 349 44.65 -29.75 -2.42
C ARG A 349 46.04 -30.01 -1.84
N ILE A 350 46.88 -28.97 -1.75
CA ILE A 350 48.23 -29.05 -1.18
C ILE A 350 48.18 -29.52 0.28
N ALA A 351 47.25 -28.98 1.08
CA ALA A 351 47.08 -29.39 2.47
C ALA A 351 46.67 -30.87 2.60
N SER A 352 45.80 -31.35 1.72
CA SER A 352 45.34 -32.76 1.70
C SER A 352 46.44 -33.72 1.24
N GLU A 353 47.23 -33.35 0.22
CA GLU A 353 48.39 -34.11 -0.26
C GLU A 353 49.42 -34.25 0.87
N ARG A 354 49.68 -33.17 1.61
CA ARG A 354 50.55 -33.18 2.79
C ARG A 354 50.04 -34.11 3.89
N GLU A 355 48.76 -34.03 4.23
CA GLU A 355 48.18 -34.88 5.27
C GLU A 355 48.22 -36.37 4.88
N GLY A 356 47.97 -36.68 3.60
CA GLY A 356 48.09 -38.02 3.06
C GLY A 356 49.53 -38.55 3.12
N LEU A 357 50.52 -37.70 2.80
CA LEU A 357 51.92 -38.05 2.90
C LEU A 357 52.36 -38.26 4.35
N ALA A 358 51.92 -37.41 5.28
CA ALA A 358 52.17 -37.57 6.72
C ALA A 358 51.60 -38.90 7.26
N ARG A 359 50.35 -39.22 6.91
CA ARG A 359 49.73 -40.50 7.28
C ARG A 359 50.50 -41.68 6.70
N SER A 360 50.91 -41.60 5.44
CA SER A 360 51.68 -42.65 4.77
C SER A 360 53.07 -42.85 5.42
N LEU A 361 53.74 -41.78 5.84
CA LEU A 361 54.99 -41.87 6.60
C LEU A 361 54.78 -42.59 7.94
N GLN A 362 53.75 -42.20 8.70
CA GLN A 362 53.42 -42.84 9.98
C GLN A 362 53.08 -44.33 9.83
N GLU A 363 52.27 -44.68 8.83
CA GLU A 363 51.90 -46.07 8.55
C GLU A 363 53.11 -46.93 8.16
N ASN A 364 54.03 -46.41 7.35
CA ASN A 364 55.23 -47.15 6.96
C ASN A 364 56.24 -47.26 8.10
N TRP A 365 56.38 -46.23 8.95
CA TRP A 365 57.11 -46.34 10.22
C TRP A 365 56.55 -47.42 11.13
N ALA A 366 55.21 -47.49 11.28
CA ALA A 366 54.55 -48.52 12.07
C ALA A 366 54.78 -49.94 11.51
N ARG A 367 54.91 -50.09 10.19
CA ARG A 367 55.24 -51.37 9.53
C ARG A 367 56.71 -51.75 9.67
N ALA A 368 57.63 -50.79 9.51
CA ALA A 368 59.07 -51.03 9.68
C ALA A 368 59.41 -51.43 11.14
N THR A 369 58.66 -50.93 12.11
CA THR A 369 58.83 -51.24 13.54
C THR A 369 58.07 -52.52 13.98
N ALA A 370 57.27 -53.13 13.09
CA ALA A 370 56.48 -54.32 13.43
C ALA A 370 57.38 -55.57 13.49
N PRO A 371 57.17 -56.47 14.47
CA PRO A 371 57.99 -57.67 14.65
C PRO A 371 57.57 -58.78 13.67
N GLU A 372 57.90 -58.62 12.38
CA GLU A 372 57.98 -59.75 11.45
C GLU A 372 59.44 -59.98 11.03
N GLU A 373 59.77 -61.25 10.80
CA GLU A 373 61.13 -61.80 10.59
C GLU A 373 62.11 -60.83 9.92
N ALA A 374 63.27 -60.61 10.54
CA ALA A 374 64.32 -59.67 10.15
C ALA A 374 64.54 -59.63 8.63
N ASP A 375 63.91 -58.65 7.97
CA ASP A 375 64.06 -58.42 6.55
C ASP A 375 65.44 -57.82 6.30
N ALA A 376 66.17 -58.34 5.31
CA ALA A 376 67.57 -57.96 5.05
C ALA A 376 67.72 -56.48 4.67
N PHE A 377 66.62 -55.82 4.31
CA PHE A 377 66.56 -54.42 3.89
C PHE A 377 66.02 -53.47 4.97
N LEU A 378 65.74 -53.94 6.19
CA LEU A 378 65.22 -53.07 7.27
C LEU A 378 66.09 -51.83 7.57
N PRO A 379 67.43 -51.91 7.64
CA PRO A 379 68.27 -50.73 7.85
C PRO A 379 68.15 -49.71 6.71
N ASP A 380 68.08 -50.18 5.46
CA ASP A 380 67.94 -49.32 4.27
C ASP A 380 66.56 -48.65 4.23
N VAL A 381 65.50 -49.36 4.66
CA VAL A 381 64.15 -48.83 4.81
C VAL A 381 64.09 -47.76 5.90
N GLU A 382 64.71 -48.00 7.06
CA GLU A 382 64.77 -47.02 8.15
C GLU A 382 65.52 -45.76 7.72
N GLU A 383 66.65 -45.89 7.01
CA GLU A 383 67.40 -44.74 6.48
C GLU A 383 66.55 -43.92 5.49
N LEU A 384 65.84 -44.59 4.58
CA LEU A 384 64.94 -43.94 3.62
C LEU A 384 63.74 -43.27 4.30
N LEU A 385 63.18 -43.87 5.36
CA LEU A 385 62.08 -43.26 6.11
C LEU A 385 62.54 -42.06 6.96
N VAL A 386 63.73 -42.13 7.58
CA VAL A 386 64.34 -40.99 8.29
C VAL A 386 64.62 -39.85 7.31
N ARG A 387 65.14 -40.17 6.12
CA ARG A 387 65.39 -39.19 5.08
C ARG A 387 64.10 -38.58 4.54
N ALA A 388 63.10 -39.41 4.24
CA ALA A 388 61.79 -38.96 3.80
C ALA A 388 61.09 -38.09 4.86
N GLU A 389 61.23 -38.40 6.16
CA GLU A 389 60.67 -37.61 7.25
C GLU A 389 61.41 -36.27 7.42
N LYS A 390 62.74 -36.28 7.30
CA LYS A 390 63.54 -35.05 7.31
C LYS A 390 63.20 -34.16 6.13
N GLU A 391 63.07 -34.72 4.93
CA GLU A 391 62.66 -34.01 3.73
C GLU A 391 61.21 -33.51 3.83
N PHE A 392 60.32 -34.27 4.46
CA PHE A 392 58.95 -33.85 4.81
C PHE A 392 58.94 -32.64 5.78
N GLN A 393 59.79 -32.67 6.81
CA GLN A 393 59.92 -31.58 7.79
C GLN A 393 60.59 -30.33 7.19
N GLU A 394 61.47 -30.51 6.20
CA GLU A 394 62.15 -29.44 5.46
C GLU A 394 61.32 -28.90 4.27
N GLY A 395 60.11 -29.43 4.06
CA GLY A 395 59.20 -28.96 3.02
C GLY A 395 59.45 -29.52 1.61
N ARG A 396 60.35 -30.50 1.46
CA ARG A 396 60.71 -31.15 0.18
C ARG A 396 59.85 -32.40 -0.06
N TYR A 397 58.56 -32.21 -0.28
CA TYR A 397 57.58 -33.30 -0.34
C TYR A 397 57.69 -34.22 -1.56
N SER A 398 58.17 -33.73 -2.71
CA SER A 398 58.43 -34.59 -3.87
C SER A 398 59.55 -35.59 -3.59
N GLU A 399 60.64 -35.11 -2.98
CA GLU A 399 61.78 -35.95 -2.58
C GLU A 399 61.35 -36.92 -1.46
N SER A 400 60.62 -36.42 -0.45
CA SER A 400 60.02 -37.24 0.60
C SER A 400 59.09 -38.33 0.05
N GLN A 401 58.29 -38.01 -0.97
CA GLN A 401 57.40 -38.97 -1.62
C GLN A 401 58.17 -40.00 -2.46
N GLU A 402 59.24 -39.61 -3.14
CA GLU A 402 60.13 -40.52 -3.87
C GLU A 402 60.79 -41.52 -2.91
N ASP A 403 61.39 -41.03 -1.83
CA ASP A 403 62.03 -41.85 -0.80
C ASP A 403 61.00 -42.77 -0.11
N LEU A 404 59.78 -42.28 0.16
CA LEU A 404 58.69 -43.08 0.71
C LEU A 404 58.20 -44.16 -0.26
N VAL A 405 58.15 -43.90 -1.57
CA VAL A 405 57.76 -44.89 -2.58
C VAL A 405 58.82 -46.00 -2.66
N VAL A 406 60.11 -45.65 -2.59
CA VAL A 406 61.21 -46.63 -2.54
C VAL A 406 61.15 -47.45 -1.24
N ALA A 407 60.96 -46.82 -0.09
CA ALA A 407 60.80 -47.51 1.19
C ALA A 407 59.59 -48.46 1.19
N LYS A 408 58.45 -48.03 0.62
CA LYS A 408 57.24 -48.86 0.48
C LYS A 408 57.46 -50.05 -0.46
N ALA A 409 58.24 -49.88 -1.54
CA ALA A 409 58.60 -50.97 -2.44
C ALA A 409 59.47 -52.01 -1.71
N LEU A 410 60.44 -51.55 -0.90
CA LEU A 410 61.31 -52.41 -0.10
C LEU A 410 60.56 -53.19 0.99
N LEU A 411 59.55 -52.57 1.61
CA LEU A 411 58.63 -53.19 2.57
C LEU A 411 57.57 -54.11 1.92
N SER A 412 57.47 -54.16 0.59
CA SER A 412 56.46 -54.98 -0.10
C SER A 412 56.92 -56.44 -0.19
N PRO A 413 56.04 -57.44 0.06
CA PRO A 413 56.39 -58.86 0.20
C PRO A 413 56.96 -59.54 -1.07
N ASN A 414 57.06 -58.82 -2.19
CA ASN A 414 57.57 -59.31 -3.48
C ASN A 414 59.11 -59.34 -3.59
N HIS A 415 59.86 -58.86 -2.59
CA HIS A 415 61.33 -58.97 -2.56
C HIS A 415 61.86 -60.27 -1.91
N LYS A 416 60.97 -61.13 -1.39
CA LYS A 416 61.33 -62.51 -1.01
C LYS A 416 61.70 -63.31 -2.29
N GLY A 417 62.99 -63.36 -2.59
CA GLY A 417 63.54 -63.86 -3.84
C GLY A 417 63.16 -65.31 -4.20
N LYS A 418 62.82 -65.53 -5.48
CA LYS A 418 62.93 -66.84 -6.13
C LYS A 418 64.42 -67.23 -6.23
N PRO A 419 64.85 -68.43 -5.80
CA PRO A 419 66.24 -68.86 -6.00
C PRO A 419 66.52 -69.10 -7.49
N ARG A 420 67.55 -68.42 -8.01
CA ARG A 420 68.12 -68.63 -9.35
C ARG A 420 68.66 -70.07 -9.47
N ARG A 421 68.08 -70.87 -10.37
CA ARG A 421 68.69 -72.11 -10.88
C ARG A 421 70.01 -71.77 -11.58
N ARG A 422 71.11 -72.35 -11.11
CA ARG A 422 72.40 -72.40 -11.81
C ARG A 422 72.39 -73.50 -12.88
N GLY A 423 72.96 -73.16 -14.03
CA GLY A 423 73.35 -74.01 -15.14
C GLY A 423 73.55 -73.11 -16.35
N PRO A 424 74.64 -73.22 -17.13
CA PRO A 424 75.27 -74.48 -17.50
C PRO A 424 76.82 -74.47 -17.41
N ASP A 425 77.42 -75.67 -17.44
CA ASP A 425 78.71 -75.88 -18.08
C ASP A 425 78.66 -77.21 -18.83
N ALA A 426 79.15 -77.17 -20.08
CA ALA A 426 79.17 -78.28 -21.01
C ALA A 426 80.59 -78.85 -21.14
N GLY A 427 80.69 -80.17 -20.99
CA GLY A 427 81.59 -81.03 -21.79
C GLY A 427 83.01 -81.28 -21.27
N SER A 428 83.34 -82.56 -21.01
CA SER A 428 84.15 -83.42 -21.92
C SER A 428 84.91 -84.55 -21.21
N GLY A 429 85.04 -85.70 -21.90
CA GLY A 429 86.06 -86.75 -21.65
C GLY A 429 85.50 -88.11 -21.20
N LYS A 430 85.19 -89.03 -22.14
CA LYS A 430 86.04 -90.19 -22.58
C LYS A 430 86.21 -91.26 -21.47
N SER A 431 85.93 -92.55 -21.66
CA SER A 431 85.92 -93.45 -22.82
C SER A 431 84.96 -94.61 -22.61
#